data_AF-A0A969XKV4-F1
#
_entry.id   AF-A0A969XKV4-F1
#
_cell.length_a   1.000
_cell.length_b   1.000
_cell.length_c   1.000
_cell.angle_alpha   90.00
_cell.angle_beta   90.00
_cell.angle_gamma   90.00
#
_symmetry.space_group_name_H-M   'P 1'
#
loop_
_entity.id
_entity.type
_entity.pdbx_description
1 polymer ?
#
loop_
_entity_poly.entity_id
_entity_poly.type
_entity_poly.pdbx_seq_one_letter_code
_entity_poly.pdbx_strand_id
1 'polypeptide(L)'
;MDALSPSASSDAHLPPEDALLATKLFIPPPRQNLVSRPRLLERLDQGLAARLILLCGPGGSGKTTLLGEWLSRGGHRAAWLSLEEGDSSVPRFLAYLIAALRTALPGVGARSLALLRAESFPSAEGLLALLINEIAAQCVDEPPLILVLDDYHTIESVAVHHALAYLLEHLPPMMHLVVAARADPPLPLARLRARGQLIEIRSSDLRFTPQETAAL
;
A
#
# COMPACT_ATOMS: atom_id res chain seq x y z
N MET A 1 -5.39 28.50 -46.25
CA MET A 1 -6.25 28.14 -45.11
C MET A 1 -5.87 26.72 -44.74
N ASP A 2 -4.89 26.56 -43.86
CA ASP A 2 -4.67 25.30 -43.16
C ASP A 2 -4.53 25.64 -41.69
N ALA A 3 -5.55 25.24 -40.95
CA ALA A 3 -5.62 25.31 -39.51
C ALA A 3 -5.07 23.99 -38.97
N LEU A 4 -3.97 24.05 -38.23
CA LEU A 4 -3.59 23.03 -37.26
C LEU A 4 -3.14 23.75 -35.98
N SER A 5 -4.10 23.83 -35.06
CA SER A 5 -3.95 24.20 -33.65
C SER A 5 -3.21 23.07 -32.88
N PRO A 6 -3.00 23.19 -31.56
CA PRO A 6 -1.67 23.32 -30.98
C PRO A 6 -1.21 22.01 -30.33
N SER A 7 0.11 21.91 -30.12
CA SER A 7 0.77 20.95 -29.26
C SER A 7 0.21 21.02 -27.84
N ALA A 8 -0.51 19.98 -27.42
CA ALA A 8 -0.92 19.78 -26.03
C ALA A 8 0.30 19.31 -25.22
N SER A 9 1.04 20.25 -24.64
CA SER A 9 1.88 19.98 -23.48
C SER A 9 0.95 19.72 -22.29
N SER A 10 0.72 18.45 -21.98
CA SER A 10 0.06 18.03 -20.75
C SER A 10 1.00 18.31 -19.58
N ASP A 11 0.95 19.52 -19.03
CA ASP A 11 1.55 19.84 -17.74
C ASP A 11 0.93 18.94 -16.68
N ALA A 12 1.70 17.96 -16.21
CA ALA A 12 1.34 17.10 -15.09
C ALA A 12 1.45 17.89 -13.78
N HIS A 13 0.61 18.90 -13.60
CA HIS A 13 0.50 19.61 -12.34
C HIS A 13 -0.17 18.68 -11.32
N LEU A 14 0.56 18.33 -10.27
CA LEU A 14 0.01 17.59 -9.14
C LEU A 14 -1.16 18.37 -8.54
N PRO A 15 -2.32 17.74 -8.32
CA PRO A 15 -3.41 18.40 -7.61
C PRO A 15 -2.97 18.80 -6.19
N PRO A 16 -3.49 19.90 -5.61
CA PRO A 16 -3.26 20.27 -4.21
C PRO A 16 -3.71 19.13 -3.26
N GLU A 17 -3.23 19.13 -2.00
CA GLU A 17 -3.57 18.09 -0.99
C GLU A 17 -5.07 17.88 -0.84
N ASP A 18 -5.84 18.97 -0.93
CA ASP A 18 -7.30 18.99 -0.82
C ASP A 18 -8.01 18.34 -2.03
N ALA A 19 -7.27 17.94 -3.06
CA ALA A 19 -7.77 17.23 -4.22
C ALA A 19 -7.36 15.74 -4.25
N LEU A 20 -6.70 15.24 -3.20
CA LEU A 20 -6.61 13.80 -2.94
C LEU A 20 -7.92 13.30 -2.32
N LEU A 21 -8.42 12.18 -2.82
CA LEU A 21 -9.66 11.60 -2.31
C LEU A 21 -9.40 10.89 -0.98
N ALA A 22 -9.76 11.54 0.12
CA ALA A 22 -9.55 11.04 1.48
C ALA A 22 -10.19 9.67 1.74
N THR A 23 -11.26 9.31 1.03
CA THR A 23 -11.92 8.00 1.20
C THR A 23 -11.04 6.81 0.83
N LYS A 24 -10.01 7.03 0.01
CA LYS A 24 -9.02 6.02 -0.35
C LYS A 24 -8.04 5.71 0.78
N LEU A 25 -8.00 6.57 1.80
CA LEU A 25 -7.06 6.49 2.93
C LEU A 25 -7.67 5.85 4.18
N PHE A 26 -8.99 5.59 4.18
CA PHE A 26 -9.66 4.99 5.33
C PHE A 26 -9.53 3.48 5.34
N ILE A 27 -9.18 2.94 6.51
CA ILE A 27 -9.28 1.51 6.79
C ILE A 27 -10.76 1.14 6.81
N PRO A 28 -11.21 0.17 5.98
CA PRO A 28 -12.61 -0.25 5.98
C PRO A 28 -13.00 -0.83 7.35
N PRO A 29 -14.11 -0.38 7.97
CA PRO A 29 -14.52 -0.90 9.27
C PRO A 29 -14.94 -2.37 9.15
N PRO A 30 -14.70 -3.19 10.19
CA PRO A 30 -15.20 -4.56 10.22
C PRO A 30 -16.73 -4.56 10.13
N ARG A 31 -17.28 -5.48 9.32
CA ARG A 31 -18.73 -5.62 9.14
C ARG A 31 -19.34 -6.37 10.33
N GLN A 32 -20.59 -6.04 10.68
CA GLN A 32 -21.28 -6.67 11.83
C GLN A 32 -21.46 -8.19 11.68
N ASN A 33 -21.72 -8.66 10.46
CA ASN A 33 -21.91 -10.10 10.15
C ASN A 33 -20.63 -10.70 9.55
N LEU A 34 -19.47 -10.29 10.05
CA LEU A 34 -18.20 -10.83 9.59
C LEU A 34 -17.97 -12.23 10.19
N VAL A 35 -17.86 -13.23 9.32
CA VAL A 35 -17.31 -14.53 9.72
C VAL A 35 -15.80 -14.37 9.93
N SER A 36 -15.39 -14.40 11.20
CA SER A 36 -13.99 -14.32 11.58
C SER A 36 -13.21 -15.51 11.01
N ARG A 37 -11.97 -15.27 10.58
CA ARG A 37 -11.06 -16.29 10.04
C ARG A 37 -9.76 -16.34 10.86
N PRO A 38 -9.79 -16.86 12.11
CA PRO A 38 -8.66 -16.79 13.05
C PRO A 38 -7.32 -17.27 12.47
N ARG A 39 -7.33 -18.39 11.74
CA ARG A 39 -6.13 -18.95 11.07
C ARG A 39 -5.46 -17.98 10.10
N LEU A 40 -6.22 -17.11 9.43
CA LEU A 40 -5.68 -16.13 8.49
C LEU A 40 -5.15 -14.91 9.24
N LEU A 41 -5.81 -14.54 10.32
CA LEU A 41 -5.41 -13.43 11.18
C LEU A 41 -4.08 -13.77 11.88
N GLU A 42 -3.93 -15.00 12.39
CA GLU A 42 -2.66 -15.50 12.93
C GLU A 42 -1.54 -15.52 11.88
N ARG A 43 -1.85 -15.84 10.61
CA ARG A 43 -0.85 -15.76 9.52
C ARG A 43 -0.44 -14.33 9.21
N LEU A 44 -1.35 -13.35 9.35
CA LEU A 44 -1.01 -11.94 9.21
C LEU A 44 -0.11 -11.47 10.36
N ASP A 45 -0.41 -11.90 11.60
CA ASP A 45 0.44 -11.61 12.77
C ASP A 45 1.85 -12.19 12.60
N GLN A 46 1.96 -13.44 12.16
CA GLN A 46 3.25 -14.07 11.81
C GLN A 46 3.97 -13.34 10.66
N GLY A 47 3.19 -12.73 9.76
CA GLY A 47 3.69 -11.92 8.64
C GLY A 47 4.47 -10.68 9.05
N LEU A 48 4.32 -10.21 10.30
CA LEU A 48 5.13 -9.12 10.84
C LEU A 48 6.61 -9.51 11.06
N ALA A 49 6.98 -10.79 10.93
CA ALA A 49 8.39 -11.19 10.84
C ALA A 49 8.99 -10.97 9.44
N ALA A 50 8.15 -10.69 8.43
CA ALA A 50 8.53 -10.48 7.05
C ALA A 50 8.39 -9.01 6.64
N ARG A 51 8.99 -8.63 5.49
CA ARG A 51 8.87 -7.27 4.94
C ARG A 51 7.57 -7.07 4.15
N LEU A 52 7.13 -8.14 3.47
CA LEU A 52 5.96 -8.12 2.61
C LEU A 52 4.98 -9.22 3.02
N ILE A 53 3.72 -8.84 3.19
CA ILE A 53 2.58 -9.74 3.27
C ILE A 53 1.77 -9.55 1.97
N LEU A 54 1.64 -10.61 1.18
CA LEU A 54 0.90 -10.60 -0.08
C LEU A 54 -0.42 -11.37 0.06
N LEU A 55 -1.54 -10.67 -0.09
CA LEU A 55 -2.86 -11.29 -0.22
C LEU A 55 -3.23 -11.30 -1.69
N CYS A 56 -3.27 -12.49 -2.29
CA CYS A 56 -3.56 -12.63 -3.70
C CYS A 56 -4.76 -13.56 -3.91
N GLY A 57 -5.83 -13.00 -4.50
CA GLY A 57 -7.00 -13.78 -4.85
C GLY A 57 -8.07 -12.96 -5.58
N PRO A 58 -9.04 -13.63 -6.23
CA PRO A 58 -10.03 -12.96 -7.07
C PRO A 58 -10.87 -11.94 -6.28
N GLY A 59 -11.57 -11.06 -7.00
CA GLY A 59 -12.59 -10.19 -6.40
C GLY A 59 -13.60 -11.00 -5.57
N GLY A 60 -14.07 -10.44 -4.46
CA GLY A 60 -15.05 -11.11 -3.58
C GLY A 60 -14.47 -12.16 -2.61
N SER A 61 -13.18 -12.49 -2.67
CA SER A 61 -12.51 -13.41 -1.71
C SER A 61 -12.38 -12.85 -0.27
N GLY A 62 -12.76 -11.58 -0.06
CA GLY A 62 -12.77 -10.94 1.25
C GLY A 62 -11.39 -10.53 1.75
N LYS A 63 -10.43 -10.21 0.87
CA LYS A 63 -9.09 -9.67 1.22
C LYS A 63 -9.20 -8.37 2.02
N THR A 64 -9.87 -7.37 1.47
CA THR A 64 -10.13 -6.07 2.10
C THR A 64 -10.78 -6.24 3.47
N THR A 65 -11.79 -7.10 3.56
CA THR A 65 -12.49 -7.39 4.82
C THR A 65 -11.58 -8.06 5.85
N LEU A 66 -10.76 -9.02 5.44
CA LEU A 66 -9.80 -9.69 6.31
C LEU A 66 -8.75 -8.70 6.85
N LEU A 67 -8.24 -7.80 6.00
CA LEU A 67 -7.28 -6.79 6.42
C LEU A 67 -7.90 -5.76 7.36
N GLY A 68 -9.13 -5.31 7.10
CA GLY A 68 -9.86 -4.43 8.01
C GLY A 68 -10.09 -5.08 9.39
N GLU A 69 -10.49 -6.35 9.41
CA GLU A 69 -10.62 -7.13 10.66
C GLU A 69 -9.29 -7.20 11.41
N TRP A 70 -8.22 -7.59 10.71
CA TRP A 70 -6.89 -7.73 11.30
C TRP A 70 -6.42 -6.41 11.90
N LEU A 71 -6.48 -5.32 11.14
CA LEU A 71 -6.03 -4.01 11.61
C LEU A 71 -6.87 -3.47 12.77
N SER A 72 -8.15 -3.85 12.87
CA SER A 72 -9.01 -3.45 13.98
C SER A 72 -8.62 -4.07 15.34
N ARG A 73 -7.78 -5.12 15.34
CA ARG A 73 -7.29 -5.77 16.57
C ARG A 73 -6.24 -4.94 17.32
N GLY A 74 -5.61 -3.99 16.64
CA GLY A 74 -4.65 -3.06 17.24
C GLY A 74 -3.27 -3.65 17.52
N GLY A 75 -2.45 -2.90 18.27
CA GLY A 75 -1.04 -3.25 18.54
C GLY A 75 -0.04 -2.74 17.49
N HIS A 76 -0.51 -1.95 16.53
CA HIS A 76 0.28 -1.42 15.42
C HIS A 76 -0.27 -0.06 14.95
N ARG A 77 0.57 0.72 14.27
CA ARG A 77 0.12 1.87 13.47
C ARG A 77 -0.26 1.37 12.08
N ALA A 78 -1.32 1.90 11.49
CA ALA A 78 -1.82 1.41 10.20
C ALA A 78 -2.13 2.57 9.25
N ALA A 79 -1.49 2.53 8.08
CA ALA A 79 -1.76 3.38 6.93
C ALA A 79 -2.44 2.55 5.85
N TRP A 80 -3.44 3.12 5.19
CA TRP A 80 -4.20 2.44 4.15
C TRP A 80 -4.22 3.27 2.87
N LEU A 81 -4.06 2.61 1.73
CA LEU A 81 -4.26 3.19 0.42
C LEU A 81 -5.00 2.21 -0.50
N SER A 82 -6.25 2.54 -0.83
CA SER A 82 -7.01 1.89 -1.90
C SER A 82 -6.60 2.46 -3.25
N LEU A 83 -6.10 1.61 -4.15
CA LEU A 83 -5.55 2.01 -5.45
C LEU A 83 -6.58 1.84 -6.56
N GLU A 84 -6.58 2.80 -7.48
CA GLU A 84 -7.44 2.84 -8.67
C GLU A 84 -6.58 3.07 -9.92
N GLU A 85 -7.12 2.78 -11.10
CA GLU A 85 -6.41 2.90 -12.38
C GLU A 85 -5.78 4.30 -12.57
N GLY A 86 -6.49 5.33 -12.12
CA GLY A 86 -6.06 6.74 -12.20
C GLY A 86 -4.84 7.11 -11.35
N ASP A 87 -4.35 6.20 -10.50
CA ASP A 87 -3.17 6.41 -9.63
C ASP A 87 -1.86 5.91 -10.24
N SER A 88 -1.89 5.38 -11.47
CA SER A 88 -0.71 4.80 -12.13
C SER A 88 0.39 5.81 -12.50
N SER A 89 0.20 7.11 -12.32
CA SER A 89 1.29 8.08 -12.49
C SER A 89 2.16 8.13 -11.22
N VAL A 90 3.48 8.10 -11.38
CA VAL A 90 4.43 8.14 -10.24
C VAL A 90 4.16 9.29 -9.29
N PRO A 91 3.95 10.55 -9.74
CA PRO A 91 3.71 11.63 -8.81
C PRO A 91 2.42 11.45 -8.00
N ARG A 92 1.32 11.03 -8.66
CA ARG A 92 0.04 10.79 -7.96
C ARG A 92 0.15 9.64 -6.98
N PHE A 93 0.77 8.54 -7.38
CA PHE A 93 1.02 7.40 -6.49
C PHE A 93 1.80 7.83 -5.25
N LEU A 94 2.91 8.57 -5.42
CA LEU A 94 3.72 9.06 -4.31
C LEU A 94 2.95 10.04 -3.42
N ALA A 95 2.10 10.90 -4.00
CA ALA A 95 1.26 11.81 -3.23
C ALA A 95 0.27 11.05 -2.34
N TYR A 96 -0.44 10.06 -2.89
CA TYR A 96 -1.36 9.21 -2.12
C TYR A 96 -0.61 8.34 -1.10
N LEU A 97 0.56 7.81 -1.44
CA LEU A 97 1.40 7.03 -0.53
C LEU A 97 1.82 7.88 0.69
N ILE A 98 2.30 9.10 0.46
CA ILE A 98 2.66 10.02 1.55
C ILE A 98 1.42 10.39 2.37
N ALA A 99 0.30 10.70 1.72
CA ALA A 99 -0.95 11.02 2.41
C ALA A 99 -1.45 9.86 3.28
N ALA A 100 -1.38 8.62 2.79
CA ALA A 100 -1.70 7.42 3.55
C ALA A 100 -0.79 7.26 4.78
N LEU A 101 0.52 7.42 4.62
CA LEU A 101 1.46 7.31 5.74
C LEU A 101 1.21 8.38 6.80
N ARG A 102 0.80 9.58 6.41
CA ARG A 102 0.47 10.68 7.32
C ARG A 102 -0.77 10.43 8.18
N THR A 103 -1.67 9.55 7.78
CA THR A 103 -2.81 9.17 8.64
C THR A 103 -2.36 8.37 9.86
N ALA A 104 -1.27 7.62 9.73
CA ALA A 104 -0.66 6.83 10.81
C ALA A 104 0.48 7.55 11.54
N LEU A 105 1.19 8.44 10.83
CA LEU A 105 2.34 9.21 11.30
C LEU A 105 2.20 10.67 10.86
N PRO A 106 1.44 11.50 11.61
CA PRO A 106 1.12 12.87 11.18
C PRO A 106 2.33 13.77 10.87
N GLY A 107 3.49 13.47 11.47
CA GLY A 107 4.74 14.21 11.25
C GLY A 107 5.56 13.79 10.04
N VAL A 108 5.18 12.73 9.30
CA VAL A 108 6.00 12.18 8.22
C VAL A 108 5.68 12.78 6.85
N GLY A 109 6.65 12.82 5.95
CA GLY A 109 6.45 13.10 4.53
C GLY A 109 6.20 14.56 4.19
N ALA A 110 6.32 15.50 5.15
CA ALA A 110 6.17 16.93 4.89
C ALA A 110 7.22 17.43 3.88
N ARG A 111 8.48 17.01 4.03
CA ARG A 111 9.56 17.40 3.12
C ARG A 111 9.44 16.66 1.78
N SER A 112 9.16 15.35 1.80
CA SER A 112 8.89 14.57 0.58
C SER A 112 7.75 15.15 -0.25
N LEU A 113 6.66 15.58 0.38
CA LEU A 113 5.53 16.18 -0.32
C LEU A 113 5.84 17.57 -0.87
N ALA A 114 6.57 18.39 -0.11
CA ALA A 114 7.03 19.69 -0.59
C ALA A 114 7.92 19.54 -1.84
N LEU A 115 8.84 18.58 -1.82
CA LEU A 115 9.67 18.26 -2.99
C LEU A 115 8.84 17.73 -4.15
N LEU A 116 7.87 16.84 -3.90
CA LEU A 116 7.00 16.28 -4.94
C LEU A 116 6.27 17.36 -5.74
N ARG A 117 5.89 18.45 -5.06
CA ARG A 117 5.18 19.60 -5.64
C ARG A 117 6.10 20.60 -6.35
N ALA A 118 7.41 20.48 -6.19
CA ALA A 118 8.34 21.34 -6.90
C ALA A 118 8.27 21.05 -8.41
N GLU A 119 8.45 22.09 -9.24
CA GLU A 119 8.44 21.98 -10.71
C GLU A 119 9.45 20.96 -11.24
N SER A 120 10.53 20.73 -10.49
CA SER A 120 11.49 19.66 -10.72
C SER A 120 11.71 18.89 -9.43
N PHE A 121 10.87 17.88 -9.19
CA PHE A 121 11.10 16.95 -8.09
C PHE A 121 12.17 15.91 -8.50
N PRO A 122 12.98 15.40 -7.54
CA PRO A 122 14.00 14.41 -7.83
C PRO A 122 13.41 13.11 -8.40
N SER A 123 14.26 12.15 -8.76
CA SER A 123 13.77 10.81 -9.11
C SER A 123 12.85 10.24 -8.01
N ALA A 124 11.91 9.37 -8.39
CA ALA A 124 11.02 8.71 -7.45
C ALA A 124 11.78 8.06 -6.28
N GLU A 125 12.93 7.45 -6.58
CA GLU A 125 13.83 6.84 -5.60
C GLU A 125 14.42 7.86 -4.63
N GLY A 126 14.83 9.04 -5.10
CA GLY A 126 15.36 10.10 -4.22
C GLY A 126 14.31 10.62 -3.24
N LEU A 127 13.06 10.76 -3.69
CA LEU A 127 11.95 11.14 -2.83
C LEU A 127 11.58 10.03 -1.84
N LEU A 128 11.57 8.77 -2.29
CA LEU A 128 11.36 7.62 -1.42
C LEU A 128 12.47 7.48 -0.38
N ALA A 129 13.73 7.70 -0.75
CA ALA A 129 14.85 7.70 0.19
C ALA A 129 14.66 8.73 1.30
N LEU A 130 14.23 9.94 0.94
CA LEU A 130 13.88 10.97 1.94
C LEU A 130 12.72 10.51 2.84
N LEU A 131 11.65 9.99 2.25
CA LEU A 131 10.48 9.51 2.99
C LEU A 131 10.84 8.37 3.95
N ILE A 132 11.65 7.41 3.51
CA ILE A 132 12.15 6.30 4.31
C ILE A 132 12.95 6.81 5.51
N ASN A 133 13.81 7.80 5.31
CA ASN A 133 14.56 8.42 6.40
C ASN A 133 13.64 9.14 7.41
N GLU A 134 12.60 9.82 6.92
CA GLU A 134 11.60 10.46 7.79
C GLU A 134 10.83 9.42 8.63
N ILE A 135 10.44 8.29 8.03
CA ILE A 135 9.78 7.18 8.74
C ILE A 135 10.72 6.58 9.78
N ALA A 136 11.96 6.26 9.39
CA ALA A 136 12.94 5.64 10.28
C ALA A 136 13.23 6.50 11.52
N ALA A 137 13.23 7.82 11.37
CA ALA A 137 13.44 8.75 12.48
C ALA A 137 12.23 8.85 13.45
N GLN A 138 11.01 8.58 12.97
CA GLN A 138 9.78 8.73 13.76
C GLN A 138 9.26 7.43 14.38
N CYS A 139 9.73 6.28 13.92
CA CYS A 139 9.28 4.97 14.40
C CYS A 139 10.24 4.31 15.40
N VAL A 140 11.20 5.05 15.94
CA VAL A 140 12.09 4.54 17.00
C VAL A 140 11.25 4.33 18.27
N ASP A 141 11.32 3.12 18.85
CA ASP A 141 10.58 2.71 20.06
C ASP A 141 9.05 2.78 19.95
N GLU A 142 8.52 2.79 18.72
CA GLU A 142 7.09 2.84 18.45
C GLU A 142 6.55 1.48 17.97
N PRO A 143 5.23 1.24 18.08
CA PRO A 143 4.60 0.06 17.49
C PRO A 143 4.89 -0.05 15.98
N PRO A 144 4.89 -1.27 15.42
CA PRO A 144 5.14 -1.46 13.99
C PRO A 144 4.16 -0.67 13.12
N LEU A 145 4.66 -0.15 12.01
CA LEU A 145 3.88 0.57 11.00
C LEU A 145 3.51 -0.40 9.87
N ILE A 146 2.22 -0.60 9.67
CA ILE A 146 1.68 -1.40 8.58
C ILE A 146 1.18 -0.44 7.51
N LEU A 147 1.69 -0.57 6.29
CA LEU A 147 1.17 0.10 5.11
C LEU A 147 0.42 -0.91 4.25
N VAL A 148 -0.89 -0.72 4.09
CA VAL A 148 -1.72 -1.52 3.19
C VAL A 148 -1.89 -0.81 1.85
N LEU A 149 -1.56 -1.52 0.77
CA LEU A 149 -1.92 -1.17 -0.61
C LEU A 149 -3.01 -2.14 -1.06
N ASP A 150 -4.26 -1.70 -1.04
CA ASP A 150 -5.40 -2.49 -1.50
C ASP A 150 -5.67 -2.26 -2.98
N ASP A 151 -6.20 -3.30 -3.63
CA ASP A 151 -6.47 -3.33 -5.06
C ASP A 151 -5.26 -3.03 -5.96
N TYR A 152 -4.03 -3.39 -5.55
CA TYR A 152 -2.78 -3.06 -6.28
C TYR A 152 -2.73 -3.50 -7.76
N HIS A 153 -3.50 -4.52 -8.15
CA HIS A 153 -3.69 -4.92 -9.54
C HIS A 153 -4.21 -3.82 -10.49
N THR A 154 -4.75 -2.71 -9.97
CA THR A 154 -5.16 -1.53 -10.76
C THR A 154 -3.97 -0.68 -11.22
N ILE A 155 -2.79 -0.89 -10.64
CA ILE A 155 -1.56 -0.21 -11.04
C ILE A 155 -0.90 -1.00 -12.16
N GLU A 156 -0.77 -0.38 -13.33
CA GLU A 156 -0.11 -0.98 -14.51
C GLU A 156 1.26 -0.37 -14.80
N SER A 157 1.57 0.76 -14.15
CA SER A 157 2.77 1.54 -14.42
C SER A 157 4.02 0.84 -13.90
N VAL A 158 4.88 0.45 -14.84
CA VAL A 158 6.23 -0.11 -14.57
C VAL A 158 7.04 0.81 -13.64
N ALA A 159 6.94 2.13 -13.81
CA ALA A 159 7.66 3.07 -12.97
C ALA A 159 7.16 3.08 -11.50
N VAL A 160 5.85 2.90 -11.28
CA VAL A 160 5.29 2.74 -9.92
C VAL A 160 5.72 1.41 -9.31
N HIS A 161 5.77 0.33 -10.10
CA HIS A 161 6.29 -0.96 -9.63
C HIS A 161 7.76 -0.88 -9.22
N HIS A 162 8.60 -0.20 -10.00
CA HIS A 162 10.00 0.08 -9.63
C HIS A 162 10.10 0.90 -8.35
N ALA A 163 9.30 1.95 -8.21
CA ALA A 163 9.26 2.76 -6.99
C ALA A 163 8.87 1.92 -5.76
N LEU A 164 7.86 1.05 -5.88
CA LEU A 164 7.47 0.16 -4.77
C LEU A 164 8.52 -0.90 -4.47
N ALA A 165 9.18 -1.45 -5.49
CA ALA A 165 10.29 -2.39 -5.31
C ALA A 165 11.48 -1.74 -4.59
N TYR A 166 11.79 -0.47 -4.92
CA TYR A 166 12.80 0.33 -4.22
C TYR A 166 12.42 0.52 -2.74
N LEU A 167 11.16 0.88 -2.45
CA LEU A 167 10.66 1.00 -1.08
C LEU A 167 10.83 -0.32 -0.31
N LEU A 168 10.40 -1.45 -0.88
CA LEU A 168 10.51 -2.79 -0.27
C LEU A 168 11.95 -3.20 0.08
N GLU A 169 12.90 -2.84 -0.79
CA GLU A 169 14.32 -3.14 -0.59
C GLU A 169 14.93 -2.34 0.58
N HIS A 170 14.39 -1.16 0.85
CA HIS A 170 14.90 -0.21 1.85
C HIS A 170 13.94 0.02 3.03
N LEU A 171 12.91 -0.82 3.18
CA LEU A 171 11.95 -0.70 4.29
C LEU A 171 12.68 -0.70 5.65
N PRO A 172 12.39 0.29 6.52
CA PRO A 172 12.82 0.26 7.91
C PRO A 172 12.31 -1.01 8.63
N PRO A 173 13.05 -1.58 9.60
CA PRO A 173 12.68 -2.86 10.24
C PRO A 173 11.31 -2.89 10.92
N MET A 174 10.82 -1.73 11.36
CA MET A 174 9.52 -1.56 12.02
C MET A 174 8.36 -1.31 11.04
N MET A 175 8.64 -1.26 9.74
CA MET A 175 7.63 -1.04 8.71
C MET A 175 7.38 -2.31 7.89
N HIS A 176 6.11 -2.67 7.75
CA HIS A 176 5.65 -3.82 6.97
C HIS A 176 4.74 -3.37 5.85
N LEU A 177 4.98 -3.88 4.65
CA LEU A 177 4.10 -3.66 3.51
C LEU A 177 3.12 -4.81 3.37
N VAL A 178 1.85 -4.48 3.20
CA VAL A 178 0.79 -5.42 2.85
C VAL A 178 0.26 -5.05 1.48
N VAL A 179 0.29 -6.00 0.55
CA VAL A 179 -0.26 -5.80 -0.79
C VAL A 179 -1.44 -6.75 -0.98
N ALA A 180 -2.61 -6.20 -1.28
CA ALA A 180 -3.77 -6.97 -1.70
C ALA A 180 -3.99 -6.80 -3.20
N ALA A 181 -4.03 -7.91 -3.93
CA ALA A 181 -4.14 -7.92 -5.38
C ALA A 181 -4.97 -9.12 -5.88
N ARG A 182 -5.37 -9.07 -7.15
CA ARG A 182 -6.05 -10.20 -7.82
C ARG A 182 -5.09 -11.21 -8.43
N ALA A 183 -3.90 -10.77 -8.77
CA ALA A 183 -2.82 -11.56 -9.34
C ALA A 183 -1.48 -11.14 -8.71
N ASP A 184 -0.42 -11.91 -8.97
CA ASP A 184 0.91 -11.59 -8.49
C ASP A 184 1.35 -10.23 -9.03
N PRO A 185 1.63 -9.24 -8.16
CA PRO A 185 2.13 -7.96 -8.61
C PRO A 185 3.54 -8.14 -9.20
N PRO A 186 3.96 -7.30 -10.16
CA PRO A 186 5.29 -7.34 -10.77
C PRO A 186 6.36 -6.77 -9.83
N LEU A 187 6.47 -7.39 -8.65
CA LEU A 187 7.44 -7.13 -7.60
C LEU A 187 8.45 -8.28 -7.54
N PRO A 188 9.62 -8.10 -6.90
CA PRO A 188 10.64 -9.14 -6.80
C PRO A 188 10.26 -10.26 -5.80
N LEU A 189 9.08 -10.88 -5.96
CA LEU A 189 8.50 -11.86 -5.04
C LEU A 189 9.40 -13.09 -4.87
N ALA A 190 10.01 -13.58 -5.95
CA ALA A 190 10.93 -14.73 -5.88
C ALA A 190 12.15 -14.44 -4.98
N ARG A 191 12.72 -13.24 -5.08
CA ARG A 191 13.84 -12.79 -4.24
C ARG A 191 13.43 -12.68 -2.77
N LEU A 192 12.27 -12.09 -2.50
CA LEU A 192 11.76 -11.95 -1.12
C LEU A 192 11.46 -13.32 -0.51
N ARG A 193 10.85 -14.24 -1.28
CA ARG A 193 10.57 -15.62 -0.86
C ARG A 193 11.85 -16.36 -0.49
N ALA A 194 12.89 -16.30 -1.33
CA ALA A 194 14.16 -16.95 -1.07
C ALA A 194 14.87 -16.42 0.21
N ARG A 195 14.56 -15.20 0.64
CA ARG A 195 15.11 -14.57 1.85
C ARG A 195 14.22 -14.73 3.09
N GLY A 196 13.07 -15.41 2.99
CA GLY A 196 12.09 -15.48 4.07
C GLY A 196 11.44 -14.12 4.40
N GLN A 197 11.46 -13.17 3.46
CA GLN A 197 10.94 -11.80 3.63
C GLN A 197 9.53 -11.62 3.05
N LEU A 198 8.86 -12.72 2.71
CA LEU A 198 7.54 -12.74 2.10
C LEU A 198 6.64 -13.78 2.79
N ILE A 199 5.47 -13.33 3.26
CA ILE A 199 4.33 -14.20 3.58
C ILE A 199 3.27 -14.03 2.53
N GLU A 200 2.65 -15.14 2.12
CA GLU A 200 1.66 -15.18 1.04
C GLU A 200 0.38 -15.81 1.56
N ILE A 201 -0.77 -15.15 1.34
CA ILE A 201 -2.10 -15.70 1.55
C ILE A 201 -2.77 -15.75 0.17
N ARG A 202 -2.96 -16.96 -0.35
CA ARG A 202 -3.39 -17.20 -1.73
C ARG A 202 -4.88 -17.53 -1.80
N SER A 203 -5.43 -17.58 -3.01
CA SER A 203 -6.84 -17.92 -3.28
C SER A 203 -7.32 -19.19 -2.56
N SER A 204 -6.48 -20.22 -2.45
CA SER A 204 -6.80 -21.45 -1.73
C SER A 204 -6.96 -21.22 -0.22
N ASP A 205 -6.13 -20.35 0.36
CA ASP A 205 -6.17 -20.01 1.78
C ASP A 205 -7.39 -19.14 2.11
N LEU A 206 -7.78 -18.24 1.21
CA LEU A 206 -8.87 -17.28 1.42
C LEU A 206 -10.26 -17.92 1.43
N ARG A 207 -10.39 -19.14 0.89
CA ARG A 207 -11.65 -19.90 0.91
C ARG A 207 -12.06 -20.21 2.34
N PHE A 208 -13.35 -20.15 2.61
CA PHE A 208 -13.87 -20.60 3.89
C PHE A 208 -13.62 -22.09 4.08
N THR A 209 -13.22 -22.44 5.29
CA THR A 209 -13.21 -23.81 5.77
C THR A 209 -14.64 -24.26 6.08
N PRO A 210 -14.89 -25.58 6.21
CA PRO A 210 -16.18 -26.09 6.67
C PRO A 210 -16.62 -25.47 8.01
N GLN A 211 -15.69 -25.27 8.94
CA GLN A 211 -15.94 -24.65 10.24
C GLN A 211 -16.37 -23.20 10.11
N GLU A 212 -15.71 -22.42 9.24
CA GLU A 212 -16.09 -21.03 8.98
C GLU A 212 -17.43 -20.93 8.24
N THR A 213 -17.70 -21.87 7.31
CA THR A 213 -18.98 -21.93 6.59
C THR A 213 -20.16 -22.19 7.52
N ALA A 214 -19.95 -22.96 8.59
CA ALA A 214 -20.99 -23.24 9.59
C ALA A 214 -21.36 -22.02 10.45
N ALA A 215 -20.55 -20.95 10.40
CA ALA A 215 -20.78 -19.70 11.12
C ALA A 215 -21.37 -18.58 10.23
N LEU A 216 -21.67 -18.87 8.95
CA LEU A 216 -22.34 -17.95 8.01
C LEU A 216 -23.83 -17.80 8.30
#